data_AF-A0AAD1H5B0-F1
#
_entry.id   AF-A0AAD1H5B0-F1
#
_cell.length_a   1.000
_cell.length_b   1.000
_cell.length_c   1.000
_cell.angle_alpha   90.00
_cell.angle_beta   90.00
_cell.angle_gamma   90.00
#
_symmetry.space_group_name_H-M   'P 1'
#
loop_
_entity.id
_entity.type
_entity.pdbx_description
1 polymer ?
#
loop_
_entity_poly.entity_id
_entity_poly.type
_entity_poly.pdbx_seq_one_letter_code
_entity_poly.pdbx_strand_id
1 'polypeptide(L)'
;MLEHGIETGIIKRLPHGAYVELRQPLGPFRLQYQGAPVPKRMNKLAVSGAPPTGGLLVADPPAERDALAAAAYAAGQRARTALRQRQERG
;
A
#
# COMPACT_ATOMS: atom_id res chain seq x y z
N MET A 1 14.15 8.86 -1.08
CA MET A 1 12.86 8.15 -1.27
C MET A 1 12.95 7.15 -2.41
N LEU A 2 13.06 7.56 -3.68
CA LEU A 2 13.14 6.60 -4.82
C LEU A 2 14.34 5.64 -4.76
N GLU A 3 15.46 6.08 -4.17
CA GLU A 3 16.68 5.29 -3.99
C GLU A 3 16.61 4.26 -2.85
N HIS A 4 15.77 4.50 -1.84
CA HIS A 4 15.83 3.78 -0.54
C HIS A 4 14.47 3.18 -0.11
N GLY A 5 13.38 3.52 -0.79
CA GLY A 5 12.01 3.13 -0.41
C GLY A 5 11.34 4.09 0.58
N ILE A 6 10.10 3.75 0.94
CA ILE A 6 9.28 4.45 1.93
C ILE A 6 9.68 4.02 3.33
N GLU A 7 9.80 5.00 4.22
CA GLU A 7 10.04 4.82 5.64
C GLU A 7 8.84 4.13 6.29
N THR A 8 9.10 2.95 6.90
CA THR A 8 8.06 2.21 7.61
C THR A 8 8.02 2.59 9.10
N GLY A 9 9.11 3.17 9.63
CA GLY A 9 9.28 3.39 11.07
C GLY A 9 9.57 2.11 11.87
N ILE A 10 9.68 0.94 11.22
CA ILE A 10 10.02 -0.32 11.88
C ILE A 10 11.53 -0.43 12.01
N ILE A 11 12.03 -0.42 13.24
CA ILE A 11 13.46 -0.62 13.54
C ILE A 11 13.71 -2.08 13.91
N LYS A 12 14.66 -2.71 13.21
CA LYS A 12 15.11 -4.07 13.48
C LYS A 12 16.55 -4.04 13.99
N ARG A 13 16.79 -4.67 15.14
CA ARG A 13 18.14 -4.94 15.64
C ARG A 13 18.70 -6.19 14.96
N LEU A 14 19.90 -6.08 14.43
CA LEU A 14 20.64 -7.19 13.82
C LEU A 14 21.39 -7.97 14.91
N PRO A 15 21.69 -9.27 14.68
CA PRO A 15 22.37 -10.12 15.66
C PRO A 15 23.72 -9.56 16.15
N HIS A 16 24.42 -8.79 15.30
CA HIS A 16 25.70 -8.13 15.61
C HIS A 16 25.53 -6.74 16.25
N GLY A 17 24.32 -6.38 16.70
CA GLY A 17 24.06 -5.17 17.48
C GLY A 17 23.73 -3.91 16.69
N ALA A 18 23.84 -3.91 15.35
CA ALA A 18 23.43 -2.77 14.53
C ALA A 18 21.89 -2.64 14.46
N TYR A 19 21.40 -1.43 14.21
CA TYR A 19 19.98 -1.16 13.99
C TYR A 19 19.75 -0.77 12.53
N VAL A 20 18.72 -1.35 11.90
CA VAL A 20 18.31 -1.00 10.55
C VAL A 20 16.84 -0.62 10.54
N GLU A 21 16.52 0.43 9.78
CA GLU A 21 15.13 0.75 9.47
C GLU A 21 14.68 -0.09 8.27
N LEU A 22 13.62 -0.86 8.43
CA LEU A 22 12.99 -1.55 7.32
C LEU A 22 12.29 -0.53 6.43
N ARG A 23 12.59 -0.53 5.14
CA ARG A 23 11.98 0.39 4.16
C ARG A 23 11.22 -0.40 3.12
N GLN A 24 10.03 0.09 2.76
CA GLN A 24 9.18 -0.52 1.74
C GLN A 24 9.62 -0.03 0.35
N PRO A 25 10.17 -0.89 -0.53
CA PRO A 25 10.50 -0.48 -1.89
C PRO A 25 9.23 -0.16 -2.70
N LEU A 26 9.34 0.80 -3.62
CA LEU A 26 8.26 1.22 -4.52
C LEU A 26 8.15 0.36 -5.79
N GLY A 27 9.20 -0.39 -6.11
CA GLY A 27 9.29 -1.25 -7.27
C GLY A 27 10.46 -2.24 -7.12
N PRO A 28 10.64 -3.15 -8.09
CA PRO A 28 11.69 -4.16 -8.04
C PRO A 28 13.12 -3.56 -8.14
N PHE A 29 13.26 -2.38 -8.74
CA PHE A 29 14.53 -1.67 -8.92
C PHE A 29 14.40 -0.20 -8.52
N ARG A 30 15.54 0.51 -8.46
CA ARG A 30 15.59 1.95 -8.27
C ARG A 30 14.83 2.64 -9.41
N LEU A 31 13.86 3.49 -9.05
CA LEU A 31 12.98 4.15 -10.00
C LEU A 31 13.51 5.54 -10.36
N GLN A 32 13.49 5.88 -11.64
CA GLN A 32 13.76 7.23 -12.10
C GLN A 32 12.56 8.14 -11.79
N TYR A 33 12.83 9.40 -11.46
CA TYR A 33 11.78 10.36 -11.15
C TYR A 33 11.07 10.85 -12.42
N GLN A 34 9.77 10.58 -12.53
CA GLN A 34 8.93 10.92 -13.69
C GLN A 34 7.99 12.12 -13.45
N GLY A 35 8.25 12.96 -12.44
CA GLY A 35 7.41 14.13 -12.14
C GLY A 35 6.12 13.87 -11.36
N ALA A 36 5.82 12.61 -11.02
CA ALA A 36 4.67 12.26 -10.19
C ALA A 36 4.94 12.42 -8.68
N PRO A 37 3.93 12.80 -7.87
CA PRO A 37 4.08 12.88 -6.42
C PRO A 37 4.37 11.49 -5.83
N VAL A 38 5.51 11.36 -5.16
CA VAL A 38 5.94 10.10 -4.55
C VAL A 38 5.46 10.02 -3.09
N PRO A 39 4.72 8.98 -2.68
CA PRO A 39 4.30 8.82 -1.30
C PRO A 39 5.51 8.67 -0.38
N LYS A 40 5.51 9.43 0.72
CA LYS A 40 6.59 9.43 1.72
C LYS A 40 6.27 8.65 2.99
N ARG A 41 4.99 8.31 3.20
CA ARG A 41 4.48 7.66 4.41
C ARG A 41 3.71 6.39 4.05
N MET A 42 3.82 5.39 4.92
CA MET A 42 3.22 4.07 4.70
C MET A 42 1.67 4.08 4.68
N ASN A 43 1.02 5.00 5.40
CA ASN A 43 -0.43 5.14 5.39
C ASN A 43 -1.02 5.50 4.00
N LYS A 44 -0.22 6.11 3.12
CA LYS A 44 -0.62 6.41 1.74
C LYS A 44 -0.52 5.20 0.81
N LEU A 45 0.09 4.10 1.25
CA LEU A 45 0.14 2.83 0.53
C LEU A 45 -1.02 1.89 0.88
N ALA A 46 -1.96 2.33 1.73
CA ALA A 46 -3.08 1.52 2.22
C ALA A 46 -2.66 0.20 2.92
N VAL A 47 -1.43 0.13 3.47
CA VAL A 47 -0.91 -1.06 4.17
C VAL A 47 -1.75 -1.42 5.40
N SER A 48 -2.33 -0.43 6.07
CA SER A 48 -3.16 -0.63 7.26
C SER A 48 -4.58 -1.14 6.96
N GLY A 49 -4.94 -1.27 5.67
CA GLY A 49 -6.29 -1.65 5.26
C GLY A 49 -7.33 -0.52 5.44
N ALA A 50 -8.59 -0.89 5.25
CA ALA A 50 -9.74 -0.04 5.52
C ALA A 50 -10.44 -0.49 6.82
N PRO A 51 -11.07 0.43 7.56
CA PRO A 51 -11.95 0.03 8.65
C PRO A 51 -13.08 -0.87 8.12
N PRO A 52 -13.60 -1.80 8.93
CA PRO A 52 -14.72 -2.66 8.55
C PRO A 52 -15.98 -1.82 8.27
N THR A 53 -16.87 -2.33 7.41
CA THR A 53 -18.14 -1.68 7.08
C THR A 53 -19.15 -1.80 8.23
N GLY A 54 -20.10 -0.87 8.26
CA GLY A 54 -21.15 -0.78 9.26
C GLY A 54 -21.54 0.67 9.56
N GLY A 55 -22.44 0.82 10.54
CA GLY A 55 -22.70 2.11 11.17
C GLY A 55 -21.56 2.54 12.10
N LEU A 56 -21.62 3.78 12.58
CA LEU A 56 -20.62 4.31 13.52
C LEU A 56 -20.52 3.49 14.83
N LEU A 57 -21.64 2.91 15.27
CA LEU A 57 -21.77 2.20 16.55
C LEU A 57 -22.03 0.70 16.40
N VAL A 58 -22.48 0.25 15.23
CA VAL A 58 -22.94 -1.13 15.00
C VAL A 58 -22.32 -1.65 13.71
N ALA A 59 -21.61 -2.77 13.81
CA ALA A 59 -20.98 -3.43 12.67
C ALA A 59 -21.99 -4.22 11.82
N ASP A 60 -21.69 -4.36 10.53
CA ASP A 60 -22.44 -5.25 9.63
C ASP A 60 -22.24 -6.73 10.00
N PRO A 61 -23.15 -7.63 9.56
CA PRO A 61 -22.92 -9.08 9.63
C PRO A 61 -21.59 -9.48 8.95
N PRO A 62 -20.83 -10.44 9.51
CA PRO A 62 -19.51 -10.81 8.98
C PRO A 62 -19.51 -11.18 7.49
N ALA A 63 -20.50 -11.93 7.02
CA ALA A 63 -20.59 -12.35 5.63
C ALA A 63 -20.75 -11.16 4.67
N GLU A 64 -21.52 -10.14 5.06
CA GLU A 64 -21.71 -8.93 4.26
C GLU A 64 -20.44 -8.08 4.25
N ARG A 65 -19.85 -7.84 5.42
CA ARG A 65 -18.56 -7.15 5.56
C ARG A 65 -17.48 -7.77 4.68
N ASP A 66 -17.35 -9.08 4.70
CA ASP A 66 -16.31 -9.80 3.98
C ASP A 66 -16.55 -9.72 2.46
N ALA A 67 -17.82 -9.82 2.03
CA ALA A 67 -18.20 -9.64 0.62
C ALA A 67 -17.90 -8.22 0.12
N LEU A 68 -18.20 -7.19 0.91
CA LEU A 68 -17.91 -5.79 0.59
C LEU A 68 -16.41 -5.52 0.51
N ALA A 69 -15.64 -6.05 1.46
CA ALA A 69 -14.18 -5.92 1.46
C ALA A 69 -13.56 -6.57 0.22
N ALA A 70 -14.01 -7.77 -0.16
CA ALA A 70 -13.56 -8.46 -1.37
C ALA A 70 -13.92 -7.68 -2.65
N ALA A 71 -15.14 -7.15 -2.73
CA ALA A 71 -15.59 -6.34 -3.86
C ALA A 71 -14.77 -5.04 -4.01
N ALA A 72 -14.49 -4.35 -2.91
CA ALA A 72 -13.68 -3.14 -2.88
C ALA A 72 -12.23 -3.42 -3.33
N TYR A 73 -11.63 -4.50 -2.83
CA TYR A 73 -10.29 -4.94 -3.26
C TYR A 73 -10.27 -5.24 -4.77
N ALA A 74 -11.24 -6.00 -5.28
CA ALA A 74 -11.33 -6.34 -6.69
C ALA A 74 -11.54 -5.10 -7.59
N ALA A 75 -12.34 -4.13 -7.15
CA ALA A 75 -12.52 -2.86 -7.86
C ALA A 75 -11.21 -2.06 -7.92
N GLY A 76 -10.48 -1.97 -6.80
CA GLY A 76 -9.18 -1.30 -6.72
C GLY A 76 -8.15 -1.94 -7.65
N GLN A 77 -8.09 -3.27 -7.70
CA GLN A 77 -7.19 -3.99 -8.62
C GLN A 77 -7.54 -3.75 -10.09
N ARG A 78 -8.83 -3.78 -10.45
CA ARG A 78 -9.26 -3.47 -11.82
C ARG A 78 -8.86 -2.07 -12.25
N ALA A 79 -9.04 -1.07 -11.39
CA ALA A 79 -8.64 0.31 -11.68
C ALA A 79 -7.12 0.44 -11.88
N ARG A 80 -6.31 -0.19 -11.01
CA ARG A 80 -4.84 -0.20 -11.14
C ARG A 80 -4.38 -0.88 -12.43
N THR A 81 -4.96 -2.02 -12.77
CA THR A 81 -4.63 -2.75 -14.01
C THR A 81 -5.00 -1.93 -15.25
N ALA A 82 -6.17 -1.29 -15.28
CA ALA A 82 -6.59 -0.47 -16.41
C ALA A 82 -5.64 0.73 -16.65
N LEU A 83 -5.19 1.39 -15.57
CA LEU A 83 -4.21 2.47 -15.66
C LEU A 83 -2.86 1.97 -16.20
N ARG A 84 -2.41 0.81 -15.72
CA ARG A 84 -1.16 0.18 -16.19
C ARG A 84 -1.22 -0.17 -17.68
N GLN A 85 -2.31 -0.80 -18.13
CA GLN A 85 -2.52 -1.13 -19.55
C GLN A 85 -2.58 0.11 -20.44
N ARG A 86 -3.07 1.25 -19.92
CA ARG A 86 -3.03 2.51 -20.65
C ARG A 86 -1.61 3.04 -20.77
N GLN A 87 -0.82 2.96 -19.69
CA GLN A 87 0.58 3.38 -19.68
C GLN A 87 1.44 2.53 -20.64
N GLU A 88 1.20 1.22 -20.73
CA GLU A 88 1.95 0.32 -21.62
C GLU A 88 1.61 0.49 -23.10
N ARG A 89 0.47 1.13 -23.43
CA ARG A 89 0.04 1.40 -24.81
C ARG A 89 0.50 2.75 -25.35
N GLY A 90 0.88 3.68 -24.48
CA GLY A 90 1.41 5.00 -24.85
C GLY A 90 2.92 4.98 -24.89
#